data_AF-A0A518N4M6-F1
#
_entry.id   AF-A0A518N4M6-F1
#
_cell.length_a   1.000
_cell.length_b   1.000
_cell.length_c   1.000
_cell.angle_alpha   90.00
_cell.angle_beta   90.00
_cell.angle_gamma   90.00
#
_symmetry.space_group_name_H-M   'P 1'
#
loop_
_entity.id
_entity.type
_entity.pdbx_description
1 polymer ?
#
loop_
_entity_poly.entity_id
_entity_poly.type
_entity_poly.pdbx_seq_one_letter_code
_entity_poly.pdbx_strand_id
1 'polypeptide(L)'
;MARLKALVSVGSAVAIGVVHGMLLSVAHAYLAVHFSVAAWIHSLGMGTVASNAMLFPIDLALNVLLSMPAVLVLRLLKPRHYAWYVLIALLAFLAWAYLPAAHLLGQIPLSWYTLWVLVMQVAPLPVAAWLVAWRRVPPNNSFKPTPLRGAA
;
A
#
# COMPACT_ATOMS: atom_id res chain seq x y z
N MET A 1 9.62 20.33 21.70
CA MET A 1 8.59 20.31 20.62
C MET A 1 8.93 19.40 19.43
N ALA A 2 10.17 19.37 18.91
CA ALA A 2 10.50 18.54 17.74
C ALA A 2 10.27 17.02 17.94
N ARG A 3 10.59 16.48 19.13
CA ARG A 3 10.37 15.06 19.46
C ARG A 3 8.89 14.66 19.48
N LEU A 4 8.01 15.52 19.99
CA LEU A 4 6.57 15.26 20.03
C LEU A 4 5.97 15.20 18.61
N LYS A 5 6.38 16.10 17.71
CA LYS A 5 5.95 16.08 16.30
C LYS A 5 6.39 14.80 15.59
N ALA A 6 7.62 14.33 15.86
CA ALA A 6 8.11 13.08 15.30
C ALA A 6 7.30 11.87 15.80
N LEU A 7 7.03 11.79 17.11
CA LEU A 7 6.22 10.72 17.69
C LEU A 7 4.79 10.67 17.13
N VAL A 8 4.13 11.83 17.01
CA VAL A 8 2.78 11.91 16.42
C VAL A 8 2.79 11.44 14.96
N SER A 9 3.81 11.83 14.20
CA SER A 9 3.94 11.45 12.79
C SER A 9 4.20 9.95 12.63
N VAL A 10 5.06 9.36 13.46
CA VAL A 10 5.31 7.91 13.49
C VAL A 10 4.05 7.15 13.90
N GLY A 11 3.38 7.60 14.97
CA GLY A 11 2.11 6.98 15.42
C GLY A 11 1.03 7.05 14.35
N SER A 12 0.95 8.17 13.61
CA SER A 12 0.01 8.31 12.49
C SER A 12 0.35 7.33 11.35
N ALA A 13 1.63 7.14 11.04
CA ALA A 13 2.05 6.18 10.00
C ALA A 13 1.70 4.73 10.39
N VAL A 14 1.88 4.37 11.65
CA VAL A 14 1.47 3.06 12.20
C VAL A 14 -0.04 2.88 12.07
N ALA A 15 -0.82 3.87 12.51
CA ALA A 15 -2.28 3.82 12.42
C ALA A 15 -2.75 3.69 10.96
N ILE A 16 -2.15 4.46 10.04
CA ILE A 16 -2.44 4.35 8.60
C ILE A 16 -2.13 2.94 8.09
N GLY A 17 -0.98 2.37 8.45
CA GLY A 17 -0.60 1.01 8.08
C GLY A 17 -1.62 -0.04 8.52
N VAL A 18 -2.04 0.01 9.80
CA VAL A 18 -3.02 -0.93 10.36
C VAL A 18 -4.40 -0.76 9.70
N VAL A 19 -4.89 0.47 9.60
CA VAL A 19 -6.20 0.77 8.98
C VAL A 19 -6.21 0.35 7.51
N HIS A 20 -5.12 0.62 6.79
CA HIS A 20 -4.97 0.18 5.40
C HIS A 20 -5.00 -1.35 5.29
N GLY A 21 -4.29 -2.05 6.18
CA GLY A 21 -4.33 -3.51 6.27
C GLY A 21 -5.74 -4.06 6.47
N MET A 22 -6.47 -3.51 7.43
CA MET A 22 -7.87 -3.89 7.70
C MET A 22 -8.76 -3.68 6.47
N LEU A 23 -8.66 -2.52 5.82
CA LEU A 23 -9.45 -2.20 4.63
C LEU A 23 -9.13 -3.15 3.46
N LEU A 24 -7.84 -3.47 3.25
CA LEU A 24 -7.44 -4.47 2.26
C LEU A 24 -8.05 -5.83 2.56
N SER A 25 -7.97 -6.31 3.82
CA SER A 25 -8.56 -7.59 4.20
C SER A 25 -10.07 -7.64 3.97
N VAL A 26 -10.80 -6.58 4.33
CA VAL A 26 -12.25 -6.48 4.08
C VAL A 26 -12.55 -6.46 2.58
N ALA A 27 -11.79 -5.68 1.80
CA ALA A 27 -11.97 -5.62 0.34
C ALA A 27 -11.72 -6.98 -0.32
N HIS A 28 -10.68 -7.72 0.10
CA HIS A 28 -10.43 -9.07 -0.40
C HIS A 28 -11.53 -10.04 0.00
N ALA A 29 -11.99 -10.00 1.25
CA ALA A 29 -13.10 -10.85 1.69
C ALA A 29 -14.38 -10.57 0.87
N TYR A 30 -14.69 -9.29 0.63
CA TYR A 30 -15.84 -8.90 -0.18
C TYR A 30 -15.70 -9.37 -1.63
N LEU A 31 -14.55 -9.15 -2.26
CA LEU A 31 -14.28 -9.61 -3.62
C LEU A 31 -14.34 -11.14 -3.71
N ALA A 32 -13.76 -11.87 -2.76
CA ALA A 32 -13.79 -13.32 -2.75
C ALA A 32 -15.21 -13.90 -2.65
N VAL A 33 -16.09 -13.24 -1.89
CA VAL A 33 -17.49 -13.67 -1.71
C VAL A 33 -18.36 -13.31 -2.90
N HIS A 34 -18.20 -12.10 -3.47
CA HIS A 34 -19.13 -11.57 -4.47
C HIS A 34 -18.63 -11.63 -5.92
N PHE A 35 -17.32 -11.72 -6.13
CA PHE A 35 -16.70 -11.70 -7.45
C PHE A 35 -15.63 -12.78 -7.55
N SER A 36 -16.05 -13.99 -7.93
CA SER A 36 -15.12 -15.04 -8.29
C SER A 36 -14.46 -14.72 -9.64
N VAL A 37 -13.39 -13.92 -9.59
CA VAL A 37 -12.55 -13.61 -10.77
C VAL A 37 -12.03 -14.91 -11.39
N ALA A 38 -11.73 -15.92 -10.56
CA ALA A 38 -11.37 -17.26 -11.02
C ALA A 38 -12.49 -17.93 -11.82
N ALA A 39 -13.75 -17.90 -11.36
CA ALA A 39 -14.87 -18.46 -12.12
C ALA A 39 -15.14 -17.70 -13.41
N TRP A 40 -15.01 -16.37 -13.40
CA TRP A 40 -15.12 -15.55 -14.61
C TRP A 40 -14.03 -15.91 -15.64
N ILE A 41 -12.77 -16.04 -15.23
CA ILE A 41 -11.67 -16.43 -16.12
C ILE A 41 -11.85 -17.86 -16.64
N HIS A 42 -12.31 -18.79 -15.79
CA HIS A 42 -12.66 -20.14 -16.23
C HIS A 42 -13.82 -20.15 -17.23
N SER A 43 -14.79 -19.22 -17.10
CA SER A 43 -15.89 -19.07 -18.07
C SER A 43 -15.42 -18.61 -19.45
N LEU A 44 -14.23 -18.01 -19.55
CA LEU A 44 -13.59 -17.65 -20.82
C LEU A 44 -12.85 -18.82 -21.48
N GLY A 45 -12.98 -20.04 -20.94
CA GLY A 45 -12.34 -21.25 -21.49
C GLY A 45 -10.83 -21.34 -21.24
N MET A 46 -10.29 -20.49 -20.37
CA MET A 46 -8.86 -20.49 -20.06
C MET A 46 -8.50 -21.62 -19.08
N GLY A 47 -7.42 -22.34 -19.39
CA GLY A 47 -6.86 -23.36 -18.49
C GLY A 47 -6.33 -22.74 -17.19
N THR A 48 -6.13 -23.58 -16.16
CA THR A 48 -5.71 -23.15 -14.82
C THR A 48 -4.39 -22.36 -14.79
N VAL A 49 -3.41 -22.74 -15.62
CA VAL A 49 -2.10 -22.05 -15.70
C VAL A 49 -2.26 -20.64 -16.29
N ALA A 50 -2.99 -20.51 -17.40
CA ALA A 50 -3.28 -19.22 -18.02
C ALA A 50 -4.11 -18.33 -17.09
N SER A 51 -5.05 -18.94 -16.36
CA SER A 51 -5.89 -18.25 -15.38
C SER A 51 -5.07 -17.66 -14.24
N ASN A 52 -4.16 -18.44 -13.65
CA ASN A 52 -3.27 -17.95 -12.60
C ASN A 52 -2.32 -16.85 -13.11
N ALA A 53 -1.80 -16.99 -14.33
CA ALA A 53 -0.94 -15.98 -14.95
C ALA A 53 -1.64 -14.62 -15.16
N MET A 54 -2.97 -14.62 -15.36
CA MET A 54 -3.76 -13.39 -15.48
C MET A 54 -4.24 -12.84 -14.14
N LEU A 55 -4.62 -13.70 -13.20
CA LEU A 55 -5.06 -13.27 -11.86
C LEU A 55 -3.98 -12.49 -11.13
N PHE A 56 -2.74 -12.96 -11.21
CA PHE A 56 -1.57 -12.38 -10.57
C PHE A 56 -1.32 -10.89 -10.84
N PRO A 57 -1.21 -10.43 -12.09
CA PRO A 57 -1.05 -9.01 -12.38
C PRO A 57 -2.31 -8.18 -12.07
N ILE A 58 -3.50 -8.76 -12.23
CA ILE A 58 -4.77 -8.09 -11.91
C ILE A 58 -4.85 -7.82 -10.39
N ASP A 59 -4.56 -8.83 -9.57
CA ASP A 59 -4.54 -8.72 -8.11
C ASP A 59 -3.50 -7.69 -7.65
N LEU A 60 -2.31 -7.68 -8.26
CA LEU A 60 -1.30 -6.66 -7.94
C LEU A 60 -1.81 -5.26 -8.25
N ALA A 61 -2.40 -5.06 -9.44
CA ALA A 61 -2.91 -3.77 -9.87
C ALA A 61 -4.03 -3.29 -8.94
N LEU A 62 -4.96 -4.17 -8.57
CA LEU A 62 -6.02 -3.88 -7.60
C LEU A 62 -5.45 -3.49 -6.24
N ASN A 63 -4.47 -4.24 -5.73
CA ASN A 63 -3.82 -3.93 -4.46
C ASN A 63 -3.09 -2.58 -4.50
N VAL A 64 -2.41 -2.26 -5.60
CA VAL A 64 -1.76 -0.95 -5.81
C VAL A 64 -2.80 0.17 -5.80
N LEU A 65 -3.92 -0.01 -6.49
CA LEU A 65 -5.01 0.98 -6.52
C LEU A 65 -5.62 1.19 -5.12
N LEU A 66 -5.88 0.10 -4.40
CA LEU A 66 -6.40 0.16 -3.01
C LEU A 66 -5.41 0.78 -2.03
N SER A 67 -4.11 0.79 -2.37
CA SER A 67 -3.05 1.42 -1.57
C SER A 67 -2.90 2.93 -1.80
N MET A 68 -3.49 3.47 -2.88
CA MET A 68 -3.37 4.89 -3.22
C MET A 68 -3.88 5.85 -2.12
N PRO A 69 -5.04 5.62 -1.46
CA PRO A 69 -5.50 6.52 -0.40
C PRO A 69 -4.53 6.57 0.77
N ALA A 70 -4.00 5.42 1.21
CA ALA A 70 -3.04 5.35 2.32
C ALA A 70 -1.76 6.14 2.00
N VAL A 71 -1.25 5.98 0.78
CA VAL A 71 -0.10 6.72 0.23
C VAL A 71 -0.35 8.23 0.19
N LEU A 72 -1.54 8.67 -0.24
CA LEU A 72 -1.90 10.09 -0.24
C LEU A 72 -1.95 10.68 1.17
N VAL A 73 -2.54 9.95 2.13
CA VAL A 73 -2.58 10.37 3.53
C VAL A 73 -1.16 10.42 4.14
N LEU A 74 -0.29 9.45 3.83
CA LEU A 74 1.12 9.49 4.26
C LEU A 74 1.87 10.71 3.70
N ARG A 75 1.54 11.19 2.49
CA ARG A 75 2.11 12.44 1.95
C ARG A 75 1.62 13.69 2.68
N LEU A 76 0.38 13.70 3.19
CA LEU A 76 -0.16 14.82 3.96
C LEU A 76 0.60 15.05 5.27
N LEU A 77 1.26 14.02 5.82
CA LEU A 77 2.15 14.14 6.97
C LEU A 77 3.42 14.98 6.70
N LYS A 78 3.65 15.42 5.44
CA LYS A 78 4.83 16.17 4.99
C LYS A 78 6.13 15.61 5.55
N PRO A 79 6.39 14.30 5.42
CA PRO A 79 7.56 13.69 6.03
C PRO A 79 8.84 14.19 5.38
N ARG A 80 9.87 14.46 6.20
CA ARG A 80 11.23 14.78 5.69
C ARG A 80 11.81 13.65 4.85
N HIS A 81 11.45 12.40 5.17
CA HIS A 81 11.89 11.19 4.48
C HIS A 81 10.69 10.28 4.21
N TYR A 82 10.03 10.48 3.08
CA TYR A 82 8.81 9.76 2.73
C TYR A 82 8.97 8.22 2.75
N ALA A 83 10.12 7.70 2.30
CA ALA A 83 10.41 6.26 2.30
C ALA A 83 10.33 5.61 3.69
N TRP A 84 10.77 6.30 4.75
CA TRP A 84 10.69 5.77 6.12
C TRP A 84 9.26 5.63 6.61
N TYR A 85 8.38 6.55 6.24
CA TYR A 85 6.97 6.51 6.64
C TYR A 85 6.22 5.39 5.93
N VAL A 86 6.53 5.17 4.64
CA VAL A 86 6.02 4.03 3.87
C VAL A 86 6.50 2.72 4.49
N LEU A 87 7.78 2.62 4.86
CA LEU A 87 8.32 1.42 5.52
C LEU A 87 7.67 1.16 6.88
N ILE A 88 7.47 2.20 7.71
CA ILE A 88 6.79 2.07 9.01
C ILE A 88 5.35 1.59 8.83
N ALA A 89 4.61 2.18 7.89
CA ALA A 89 3.24 1.76 7.60
C ALA A 89 3.18 0.31 7.10
N LEU A 90 4.11 -0.07 6.22
CA LEU A 90 4.23 -1.44 5.72
C LEU A 90 4.55 -2.44 6.84
N LEU A 91 5.52 -2.13 7.71
CA LEU A 91 5.88 -2.98 8.84
C LEU A 91 4.73 -3.08 9.85
N ALA A 92 4.00 -1.99 10.10
CA ALA A 92 2.82 -2.00 10.96
C ALA A 92 1.71 -2.89 10.41
N PHE A 93 1.46 -2.82 9.10
CA PHE A 93 0.55 -3.71 8.40
C PHE A 93 0.97 -5.18 8.53
N LEU A 94 2.23 -5.50 8.21
CA LEU A 94 2.76 -6.86 8.31
C LEU A 94 2.68 -7.38 9.75
N ALA A 95 3.04 -6.56 10.73
CA ALA A 95 2.94 -6.93 12.14
C ALA A 95 1.50 -7.25 12.51
N TRP A 96 0.53 -6.41 12.13
CA TRP A 96 -0.89 -6.68 12.40
C TRP A 96 -1.40 -7.95 11.70
N ALA A 97 -1.04 -8.16 10.43
CA ALA A 97 -1.52 -9.30 9.65
C ALA A 97 -0.87 -10.64 10.07
N TYR A 98 0.42 -10.63 10.42
CA TYR A 98 1.19 -11.86 10.62
C TYR A 98 1.56 -12.18 12.07
N LEU A 99 1.60 -11.23 13.03
CA LEU A 99 1.85 -11.61 14.43
C LEU A 99 0.82 -12.63 14.96
N PRO A 100 -0.49 -12.43 14.76
CA PRO A 100 -1.49 -13.38 15.24
C PRO A 100 -1.34 -14.74 14.57
N ALA A 101 -1.09 -14.75 13.25
CA ALA A 101 -0.91 -15.97 12.48
C ALA A 101 0.37 -16.73 12.90
N ALA A 102 1.49 -16.02 13.10
CA ALA A 102 2.75 -16.60 13.54
C ALA A 102 2.65 -17.19 14.95
N HIS A 103 1.92 -16.52 15.85
CA HIS A 103 1.69 -17.01 17.21
C HIS A 103 0.78 -18.25 17.23
N LEU A 104 -0.24 -18.32 16.37
CA LEU A 104 -1.22 -19.40 16.35
C LEU A 104 -0.78 -20.63 15.56
N LEU A 105 -0.01 -20.45 14.48
CA LEU A 105 0.29 -21.53 13.52
C LEU A 105 1.68 -22.14 13.70
N GLY A 106 2.58 -21.49 14.45
CA GLY A 106 3.93 -22.00 14.80
C GLY A 106 4.91 -22.18 13.63
N GLN A 107 4.41 -22.30 12.39
CA GLN A 107 5.17 -22.42 11.16
C GLN A 107 4.37 -21.81 9.99
N ILE A 108 5.04 -20.98 9.18
CA ILE A 108 4.51 -20.50 7.91
C ILE A 108 5.07 -21.43 6.83
N PRO A 109 4.25 -22.28 6.17
CA PRO A 109 4.75 -23.15 5.12
C PRO A 109 5.28 -22.30 3.97
N LEU A 110 6.58 -22.39 3.67
CA LEU A 110 7.23 -21.67 2.57
C LEU A 110 7.00 -22.40 1.24
N SER A 111 5.78 -22.27 0.73
CA SER A 111 5.43 -22.65 -0.65
C SER A 111 5.60 -21.46 -1.61
N TRP A 112 5.67 -21.76 -2.91
CA TRP A 112 5.60 -20.73 -3.96
C TRP A 112 4.37 -19.81 -3.78
N TYR A 113 3.23 -20.38 -3.43
CA TYR A 113 1.99 -19.63 -3.23
C TYR A 113 2.07 -18.65 -2.05
N THR A 114 2.65 -19.07 -0.92
CA THR A 114 2.85 -18.19 0.24
C THR A 114 3.88 -17.09 0.00
N LEU A 115 4.92 -17.37 -0.79
CA LEU A 115 5.88 -16.36 -1.25
C LEU A 115 5.18 -15.31 -2.12
N TRP A 116 4.30 -15.76 -3.01
CA TRP A 116 3.51 -14.86 -3.84
C TRP A 116 2.53 -14.00 -3.04
N VAL A 117 1.80 -14.60 -2.09
CA VAL A 117 0.93 -13.86 -1.17
C VAL A 117 1.72 -12.82 -0.38
N LEU A 118 2.94 -13.14 0.05
CA LEU A 118 3.82 -12.18 0.71
C LEU A 118 4.20 -11.02 -0.22
N VAL A 119 4.55 -11.30 -1.48
CA VAL A 119 4.83 -10.26 -2.48
C VAL A 119 3.60 -9.36 -2.69
N MET A 120 2.40 -9.95 -2.77
CA MET A 120 1.14 -9.19 -2.89
C MET A 120 0.80 -8.35 -1.68
N GLN A 121 1.33 -8.67 -0.51
CA GLN A 121 1.14 -7.86 0.68
C GLN A 121 2.21 -6.77 0.80
N VAL A 122 3.43 -7.03 0.32
CA VAL A 122 4.57 -6.12 0.50
C VAL A 122 4.73 -5.12 -0.63
N ALA A 123 4.58 -5.54 -1.88
CA ALA A 123 4.84 -4.71 -3.06
C ALA A 123 3.85 -3.56 -3.30
N PRO A 124 2.53 -3.67 -3.02
CA PRO A 124 1.56 -2.67 -3.47
C PRO A 124 1.76 -1.27 -2.89
N LEU A 125 2.05 -1.19 -1.59
CA LEU A 125 2.18 0.08 -0.89
C LEU A 125 3.45 0.86 -1.33
N PRO A 126 4.64 0.22 -1.45
CA PRO A 126 5.81 0.81 -2.10
C PRO A 126 5.58 1.19 -3.58
N VAL A 127 4.90 0.34 -4.36
CA VAL A 127 4.64 0.62 -5.78
C VAL A 127 3.69 1.81 -5.93
N ALA A 128 2.62 1.87 -5.14
CA ALA A 128 1.71 3.02 -5.09
C ALA A 128 2.45 4.29 -4.65
N ALA A 129 3.30 4.18 -3.62
CA ALA A 129 4.13 5.28 -3.16
C ALA A 129 5.09 5.79 -4.25
N TRP A 130 5.69 4.88 -5.02
CA TRP A 130 6.55 5.20 -6.16
C TRP A 130 5.77 5.90 -7.28
N LEU A 131 4.61 5.36 -7.69
CA LEU A 131 3.75 5.96 -8.72
C LEU A 131 3.31 7.39 -8.37
N VAL A 132 2.96 7.61 -7.10
CA VAL A 132 2.54 8.92 -6.59
C VAL A 132 3.74 9.88 -6.44
N ALA A 133 4.93 9.37 -6.10
CA ALA A 133 6.16 10.17 -6.03
C ALA A 133 6.70 10.54 -7.44
N TRP A 134 6.52 9.66 -8.43
CA TRP A 134 6.86 9.90 -9.83
C TRP A 134 6.07 11.07 -10.42
N ARG A 135 4.79 11.21 -10.04
CA ARG A 135 3.99 12.41 -10.31
C ARG A 135 4.42 13.54 -9.37
N ARG A 136 5.62 14.10 -9.61
CA ARG A 136 6.04 15.38 -9.04
C ARG A 136 5.14 16.48 -9.62
N VAL A 137 4.00 16.74 -8.99
CA VAL A 137 3.29 18.00 -9.19
C VAL A 137 4.24 19.09 -8.68
N PRO A 138 4.72 19.99 -9.54
CA PRO A 138 5.59 21.07 -9.09
C PRO A 138 4.86 21.85 -7.99
N PRO A 139 5.58 22.32 -6.94
CA PRO A 139 4.95 23.11 -5.90
C PRO A 139 4.25 24.30 -6.55
N ASN A 140 2.95 24.44 -6.29
CA ASN A 140 2.17 25.56 -6.77
C ASN A 140 2.74 26.85 -6.16
N ASN A 141 3.61 27.53 -6.90
CA ASN A 141 4.28 28.77 -6.49
C ASN A 141 3.39 30.00 -6.71
N SER A 142 2.10 29.85 -7.03
CA SER A 142 1.17 30.96 -7.26
C SER A 142 1.00 31.90 -6.05
N PHE A 143 1.34 31.44 -4.84
CA PHE A 143 1.31 32.25 -3.61
C PHE A 143 2.65 32.90 -3.26
N LYS A 144 3.71 32.73 -4.07
CA LYS A 144 4.93 33.52 -3.85
C LYS A 144 4.65 34.95 -4.32
N PRO A 145 4.78 35.96 -3.45
CA PRO A 145 4.68 37.34 -3.89
C PRO A 145 5.71 37.55 -5.00
N THR A 146 5.24 38.04 -6.14
CA THR A 146 6.10 38.42 -7.26
C THR A 146 7.19 39.34 -6.71
N PRO A 147 8.49 39.05 -6.89
CA PRO A 147 9.52 39.96 -6.42
C PRO A 147 9.28 41.32 -7.08
N LEU A 148 9.13 42.36 -6.26
CA LEU A 148 9.06 43.73 -6.75
C LEU A 148 10.33 43.97 -7.58
N ARG A 149 10.16 44.20 -8.90
CA ARG A 149 11.27 44.60 -9.77
C ARG A 149 11.92 45.84 -9.14
N GLY A 150 13.19 45.74 -8.77
CA GLY A 150 13.98 46.91 -8.31
C GLY A 150 14.63 46.81 -6.92
N ALA A 151 14.62 45.65 -6.25
CA ALA A 151 15.47 45.43 -5.07
C ALA A 151 16.82 44.81 -5.45
N ALA A 152 17.65 45.60 -6.13
CA ALA A 152 19.10 45.45 -6.24
C ALA A 152 19.70 46.80 -6.62
#